data_AF-A0A0B4I755-F1
#
_entry.id   AF-A0A0B4I755-F1
#
_cell.length_a   1.000
_cell.length_b   1.000
_cell.length_c   1.000
_cell.angle_alpha   90.00
_cell.angle_beta   90.00
_cell.angle_gamma   90.00
#
_symmetry.space_group_name_H-M   'P 1'
#
loop_
_entity.id
_entity.type
_entity.pdbx_description
1 polymer ?
#
loop_
_entity_poly.entity_id
_entity_poly.type
_entity_poly.pdbx_seq_one_letter_code
_entity_poly.pdbx_strand_id
1 'polypeptide(L)'
;MRIILLVVGYSALGWAVPTGAPIAEQTLVANVQQRAPSPTPASALDQRGLGDDIKSYVGSLASGVESKVSSLVESGILNFPNGFPTGTAVEKSLGVSSTELDVEPTQVLNLPSYGNWTENGWSLRIHGNVYKIPNVSQSKIDDLANVFLIGTSVKDLNATEQAQARNVTRSIFVVQQGNKNVTMNLRNNVAVQSNATGGAVNAKGGAQTIHMPYNTTIEGDFDSFVDLRNTTGLNGGYMIPGNETSKIQTLNVYAEGTDSGNATAYLVPPTGLTVVSDIDDILRVTKIYQPKEGLLNTFARPFTPWMNMPSIYANWSSSMNNMHFHYLTTTPEQATRNYMEFIYQTYPLGSFDTRPLNFSDASATLHIRRFLLDKIFQTFPKRRFVLVADTSNHDVMVAYPQMFKDYPGQVACIFLRNTSATDSGDKFPYDTSGFKGIPKDNYMFFKVPEDLAHLDVENGRCLNSTIPQNVTFGEQGLPLGLGDKGSLAGRIQIGAPTALFATLITMIAAAIL
;
A
#
# COMPACT_ATOMS: atom_id res chain seq x y z
N MET A 1 -88.57 -52.73 -1.88
CA MET A 1 -88.68 -52.04 -0.58
C MET A 1 -87.24 -51.69 -0.16
N ARG A 2 -86.72 -50.46 -0.12
CA ARG A 2 -87.17 -49.06 -0.05
C ARG A 2 -86.14 -48.24 -0.87
N ILE A 3 -86.50 -47.51 -1.93
CA ILE A 3 -86.72 -46.04 -2.04
C ILE A 3 -85.91 -45.17 -1.06
N ILE A 4 -85.05 -44.29 -1.61
CA ILE A 4 -84.89 -42.81 -1.43
C ILE A 4 -83.63 -42.40 -2.25
N LEU A 5 -83.76 -41.86 -3.48
CA LEU A 5 -83.75 -40.43 -3.91
C LEU A 5 -82.63 -39.60 -3.25
N LEU A 6 -81.82 -38.72 -3.87
CA LEU A 6 -81.63 -38.06 -5.18
C LEU A 6 -80.27 -37.31 -4.99
N VAL A 7 -79.42 -36.98 -5.97
CA VAL A 7 -79.56 -35.93 -6.99
C VAL A 7 -78.41 -36.13 -7.99
N VAL A 8 -78.76 -35.99 -9.27
CA VAL A 8 -77.88 -36.05 -10.44
C VAL A 8 -77.26 -34.68 -10.69
N GLY A 9 -75.94 -34.61 -10.85
CA GLY A 9 -75.23 -33.50 -11.48
C GLY A 9 -74.43 -34.03 -12.67
N TYR A 10 -74.83 -33.62 -13.88
CA TYR A 10 -74.22 -34.02 -15.16
C TYR A 10 -72.75 -33.60 -15.25
N SER A 11 -71.84 -34.56 -15.45
CA SER A 11 -70.45 -34.33 -15.84
C SER A 11 -70.31 -34.37 -17.36
N ALA A 12 -69.83 -33.26 -17.93
CA ALA A 12 -69.42 -33.21 -19.34
C ALA A 12 -67.97 -33.72 -19.49
N LEU A 13 -67.79 -34.58 -20.48
CA LEU A 13 -66.53 -35.20 -20.89
C LEU A 13 -65.55 -34.16 -21.45
N GLY A 14 -64.38 -34.04 -20.83
CA GLY A 14 -63.18 -33.43 -21.40
C GLY A 14 -62.09 -34.49 -21.55
N TRP A 15 -61.57 -34.66 -22.76
CA TRP A 15 -60.49 -35.59 -23.06
C TRP A 15 -59.18 -35.07 -22.47
N ALA A 16 -58.57 -35.82 -21.55
CA ALA A 16 -57.25 -35.51 -21.00
C ALA A 16 -56.16 -36.14 -21.87
N VAL A 17 -55.28 -35.29 -22.40
CA VAL A 17 -54.00 -35.65 -23.01
C VAL A 17 -53.08 -36.21 -21.90
N PRO A 18 -52.31 -37.30 -22.11
CA PRO A 18 -51.42 -37.81 -21.08
C PRO A 18 -50.29 -36.81 -20.82
N THR A 19 -50.27 -36.23 -19.63
CA THR A 19 -49.13 -35.44 -19.14
C THR A 19 -48.00 -36.39 -18.76
N GLY A 20 -46.80 -36.11 -19.29
CA GLY A 20 -45.58 -36.84 -18.96
C GLY A 20 -45.28 -36.80 -17.47
N ALA A 21 -44.63 -37.86 -16.98
CA ALA A 21 -44.22 -38.01 -15.60
C ALA A 21 -43.43 -36.76 -15.09
N PRO A 22 -43.61 -36.35 -13.83
CA PRO A 22 -42.91 -35.21 -13.27
C PRO A 22 -41.41 -35.48 -13.28
N ILE A 23 -40.67 -34.63 -13.99
CA ILE A 23 -39.22 -34.52 -13.85
C ILE A 23 -38.98 -34.02 -12.42
N ALA A 24 -38.21 -34.76 -11.63
CA ALA A 24 -37.78 -34.32 -10.32
C ALA A 24 -37.11 -32.94 -10.47
N GLU A 25 -37.73 -31.91 -9.89
CA GLU A 25 -37.11 -30.60 -9.72
C GLU A 25 -35.77 -30.81 -9.03
N GLN A 26 -34.68 -30.51 -9.73
CA GLN A 26 -33.39 -30.34 -9.07
C GLN A 26 -33.59 -29.21 -8.07
N THR A 27 -33.55 -29.55 -6.79
CA THR A 27 -33.39 -28.58 -5.72
C THR A 27 -32.14 -27.78 -6.06
N LEU A 28 -32.32 -26.56 -6.56
CA LEU A 28 -31.27 -25.57 -6.66
C LEU A 28 -30.80 -25.33 -5.23
N VAL A 29 -29.76 -26.04 -4.83
CA VAL A 29 -28.95 -25.63 -3.69
C VAL A 29 -28.37 -24.31 -4.13
N ALA A 30 -29.00 -23.22 -3.69
CA ALA A 30 -28.41 -21.90 -3.81
C ALA A 30 -27.04 -21.99 -3.13
N ASN A 31 -25.98 -22.06 -3.94
CA ASN A 31 -24.65 -21.71 -3.50
C ASN A 31 -24.74 -20.23 -3.14
N VAL A 32 -25.13 -19.95 -1.89
CA VAL A 32 -24.89 -18.68 -1.25
C VAL A 32 -23.39 -18.63 -1.09
N GLN A 33 -22.70 -18.23 -2.15
CA GLN A 33 -21.34 -17.73 -2.06
C GLN A 33 -21.44 -16.58 -1.05
N GLN A 34 -20.94 -16.79 0.16
CA GLN A 34 -20.79 -15.72 1.15
C GLN A 34 -19.96 -14.65 0.46
N ARG A 35 -20.63 -13.66 -0.10
CA ARG A 35 -19.99 -12.43 -0.57
C ARG A 35 -19.31 -11.89 0.68
N ALA A 36 -17.99 -11.73 0.63
CA ALA A 36 -17.30 -10.96 1.65
C ALA A 36 -18.09 -9.65 1.81
N PRO A 37 -18.40 -9.22 3.05
CA PRO A 37 -19.11 -7.97 3.25
C PRO A 37 -18.40 -6.87 2.44
N SER A 38 -19.19 -6.04 1.75
CA SER A 38 -18.63 -4.88 1.06
C SER A 38 -17.76 -4.12 2.08
N PRO A 39 -16.50 -3.78 1.74
CA PRO A 39 -15.62 -3.11 2.68
C PRO A 39 -16.34 -1.88 3.25
N THR A 40 -16.22 -1.68 4.57
CA THR A 40 -16.74 -0.46 5.21
C THR A 40 -16.14 0.74 4.45
N PRO A 41 -16.95 1.69 3.95
CA PRO A 41 -16.43 2.90 3.34
C PRO A 41 -15.41 3.52 4.29
N ALA A 42 -14.23 3.84 3.78
CA ALA A 42 -13.19 4.46 4.58
C ALA A 42 -13.76 5.72 5.26
N SER A 43 -13.65 5.79 6.59
CA SER A 43 -13.87 7.03 7.31
C SER A 43 -12.99 8.10 6.66
N ALA A 44 -13.55 9.25 6.32
CA ALA A 44 -12.78 10.36 5.75
C ALA A 44 -11.48 10.56 6.55
N LEU A 45 -10.37 10.90 5.87
CA LEU A 45 -9.18 11.38 6.56
C LEU A 45 -9.63 12.62 7.33
N ASP A 46 -9.92 12.45 8.61
CA ASP A 46 -9.92 13.58 9.51
C ASP A 46 -8.48 14.10 9.42
N GLN A 47 -8.31 15.34 8.96
CA GLN A 47 -7.06 16.08 9.12
C GLN A 47 -6.61 15.76 10.53
N ARG A 48 -5.54 14.96 10.68
CA ARG A 48 -5.10 14.30 11.94
C ARG A 48 -6.01 14.75 13.06
N GLY A 49 -7.04 13.98 13.44
CA GLY A 49 -8.16 14.37 14.33
C GLY A 49 -7.71 14.86 15.72
N LEU A 50 -6.91 15.91 15.71
CA LEU A 50 -6.07 16.46 16.74
C LEU A 50 -6.88 17.59 17.34
N GLY A 51 -7.09 17.52 18.65
CA GLY A 51 -7.62 18.66 19.39
C GLY A 51 -6.78 19.91 19.15
N ASP A 52 -7.35 21.08 19.44
CA ASP A 52 -6.72 22.39 19.19
C ASP A 52 -5.30 22.50 19.79
N ASP A 53 -5.07 21.86 20.94
CA ASP A 53 -3.76 21.83 21.60
C ASP A 53 -2.70 21.09 20.79
N ILE A 54 -3.07 19.99 20.10
CA ILE A 54 -2.12 19.21 19.31
C ILE A 54 -1.92 19.83 17.93
N LYS A 55 -2.94 20.49 17.36
CA LYS A 55 -2.75 21.34 16.17
C LYS A 55 -1.76 22.46 16.44
N SER A 56 -1.84 23.09 17.61
CA SER A 56 -0.88 24.13 18.00
C SER A 56 0.54 23.57 18.17
N TYR A 57 0.69 22.34 18.71
CA TYR A 57 1.98 21.69 18.88
C TYR A 57 2.60 21.26 17.56
N VAL A 58 1.82 20.60 16.69
CA VAL A 58 2.21 20.22 15.34
C VAL A 58 2.56 21.46 14.50
N GLY A 59 1.78 22.54 14.65
CA GLY A 59 2.09 23.85 14.09
C GLY A 59 3.40 24.45 14.64
N SER A 60 3.66 24.29 15.94
CA SER A 60 4.91 24.78 16.58
C SER A 60 6.15 24.00 16.13
N LEU A 61 6.04 22.69 15.85
CA LEU A 61 7.10 21.90 15.23
C LEU A 61 7.42 22.37 13.79
N ALA A 62 6.45 22.99 13.12
CA ALA A 62 6.60 23.62 11.80
C ALA A 62 7.01 25.11 11.87
N SER A 63 7.01 25.72 13.06
CA SER A 63 7.31 27.15 13.22
C SER A 63 8.80 27.43 13.00
N GLY A 64 9.08 28.09 11.86
CA GLY A 64 10.43 28.42 11.38
C GLY A 64 10.59 28.33 9.87
N VAL A 65 9.76 27.52 9.18
CA VAL A 65 9.71 27.37 7.71
C VAL A 65 8.27 26.94 7.30
N GLU A 66 7.29 27.82 7.51
CA GLU A 66 5.91 27.41 7.84
C GLU A 66 5.07 26.74 6.73
N SER A 67 5.18 27.08 5.44
CA SER A 67 4.26 26.52 4.42
C SER A 67 4.68 25.15 3.87
N LYS A 68 5.99 24.95 3.77
CA LYS A 68 6.61 23.76 3.21
C LYS A 68 6.48 22.59 4.20
N VAL A 69 6.86 22.83 5.45
CA VAL A 69 6.94 21.78 6.47
C VAL A 69 5.58 21.24 6.89
N SER A 70 4.54 22.07 6.99
CA SER A 70 3.19 21.65 7.39
C SER A 70 2.59 20.56 6.49
N SER A 71 2.78 20.66 5.16
CA SER A 71 2.30 19.62 4.21
C SER A 71 2.98 18.25 4.39
N LEU A 72 4.28 18.24 4.74
CA LEU A 72 5.06 17.00 4.98
C LEU A 72 4.54 16.23 6.20
N VAL A 73 4.06 16.99 7.19
CA VAL A 73 3.61 16.49 8.48
C VAL A 73 2.20 15.88 8.36
N GLU A 74 1.31 16.47 7.57
CA GLU A 74 -0.07 15.96 7.42
C GLU A 74 -0.18 14.77 6.47
N SER A 75 0.74 14.65 5.50
CA SER A 75 0.50 13.81 4.33
C SER A 75 1.73 13.07 3.80
N GLY A 76 2.83 13.08 4.57
CA GLY A 76 4.11 12.46 4.22
C GLY A 76 5.01 13.36 3.36
N ILE A 77 6.28 13.00 3.22
CA ILE A 77 7.31 13.85 2.62
C ILE A 77 7.07 14.21 1.14
N LEU A 78 6.19 13.48 0.47
CA LEU A 78 6.04 13.52 -0.98
C LEU A 78 4.77 14.21 -1.49
N ASN A 79 3.97 14.79 -0.60
CA ASN A 79 2.80 15.64 -0.95
C ASN A 79 3.16 17.13 -1.07
N PHE A 80 4.44 17.46 -1.25
CA PHE A 80 4.95 18.80 -1.02
C PHE A 80 4.88 19.74 -2.24
N PRO A 81 4.31 20.95 -2.10
CA PRO A 81 3.18 21.31 -1.24
C PRO A 81 1.81 20.98 -1.86
N ASN A 82 1.77 20.53 -3.13
CA ASN A 82 0.54 20.17 -3.86
C ASN A 82 0.71 18.86 -4.65
N GLY A 83 1.63 17.98 -4.22
CA GLY A 83 2.07 16.81 -4.99
C GLY A 83 3.06 17.13 -6.12
N PHE A 84 3.48 16.09 -6.85
CA PHE A 84 4.41 16.24 -7.97
C PHE A 84 3.73 16.76 -9.24
N PRO A 85 4.42 17.58 -10.06
CA PRO A 85 3.86 18.09 -11.30
C PRO A 85 3.61 16.95 -12.29
N THR A 86 2.55 17.11 -13.10
CA THR A 86 2.20 16.19 -14.20
C THR A 86 1.86 16.97 -15.46
N GLY A 87 1.98 16.32 -16.62
CA GLY A 87 1.59 16.89 -17.92
C GLY A 87 2.15 18.29 -18.19
N THR A 88 1.27 19.23 -18.54
CA THR A 88 1.64 20.62 -18.90
C THR A 88 2.28 21.40 -17.76
N ALA A 89 2.08 21.01 -16.50
CA ALA A 89 2.77 21.63 -15.37
C ALA A 89 4.27 21.34 -15.42
N VAL A 90 4.67 20.13 -15.84
CA VAL A 90 6.07 19.75 -16.02
C VAL A 90 6.70 20.55 -17.18
N GLU A 91 6.01 20.60 -18.32
CA GLU A 91 6.45 21.39 -19.49
C GLU A 91 6.70 22.86 -19.11
N LYS A 92 5.77 23.47 -18.37
CA LYS A 92 5.89 24.86 -17.88
C LYS A 92 7.04 25.02 -16.88
N SER A 93 7.20 24.11 -15.94
CA SER A 93 8.30 24.15 -14.96
C SER A 93 9.67 24.02 -15.62
N LEU A 94 9.76 23.23 -16.69
CA LEU A 94 10.99 22.98 -17.43
C LEU A 94 11.26 23.99 -18.54
N GLY A 95 10.24 24.70 -19.02
CA GLY A 95 10.35 25.59 -20.19
C GLY A 95 10.51 24.82 -21.50
N VAL A 96 9.93 23.61 -21.58
CA VAL A 96 10.04 22.70 -22.74
C VAL A 96 8.74 22.74 -23.53
N SER A 97 8.85 22.80 -24.86
CA SER A 97 7.73 22.73 -25.78
C SER A 97 7.32 21.29 -26.10
N SER A 98 6.08 21.07 -26.53
CA SER A 98 5.60 19.75 -26.96
C SER A 98 6.43 19.16 -28.11
N THR A 99 6.91 20.00 -29.04
CA THR A 99 7.76 19.58 -30.17
C THR A 99 9.12 19.05 -29.71
N GLU A 100 9.72 19.64 -28.68
CA GLU A 100 10.97 19.15 -28.08
C GLU A 100 10.74 17.84 -27.33
N LEU A 101 9.56 17.66 -26.74
CA LEU A 101 9.20 16.40 -26.08
C LEU A 101 8.94 15.28 -27.10
N ASP A 102 8.43 15.59 -28.30
CA ASP A 102 8.08 14.60 -29.32
C ASP A 102 9.28 13.75 -29.77
N VAL A 103 10.49 14.34 -29.79
CA VAL A 103 11.72 13.65 -30.17
C VAL A 103 12.30 12.76 -29.05
N GLU A 104 11.86 12.94 -27.80
CA GLU A 104 12.34 12.14 -26.68
C GLU A 104 11.75 10.72 -26.70
N PRO A 105 12.54 9.69 -26.34
CA PRO A 105 12.10 8.31 -26.37
C PRO A 105 11.01 8.08 -25.32
N THR A 106 10.00 7.30 -25.70
CA THR A 106 8.96 6.87 -24.76
C THR A 106 9.54 5.86 -23.76
N GLN A 107 9.25 6.10 -22.49
CA GLN A 107 9.65 5.25 -21.37
C GLN A 107 8.41 4.60 -20.76
N VAL A 108 8.59 3.43 -20.16
CA VAL A 108 7.53 2.72 -19.46
C VAL A 108 8.03 2.36 -18.07
N LEU A 109 7.38 2.83 -17.02
CA LEU A 109 7.50 2.25 -15.69
C LEU A 109 6.55 1.05 -15.66
N ASN A 110 7.11 -0.14 -15.61
CA ASN A 110 6.36 -1.38 -15.42
C ASN A 110 6.61 -1.85 -13.98
N LEU A 111 5.56 -1.99 -13.18
CA LEU A 111 5.69 -2.35 -11.77
C LEU A 111 5.63 -3.88 -11.60
N PRO A 112 6.55 -4.50 -10.82
CA PRO A 112 6.45 -5.92 -10.50
C PRO A 112 5.12 -6.24 -9.87
N SER A 113 4.39 -7.19 -10.44
CA SER A 113 2.96 -7.36 -10.14
C SER A 113 2.62 -8.78 -9.67
N TYR A 114 1.39 -8.99 -9.25
CA TYR A 114 0.88 -10.30 -8.85
C TYR A 114 -0.26 -10.78 -9.76
N GLY A 115 -0.38 -12.10 -9.89
CA GLY A 115 -1.50 -12.76 -10.54
C GLY A 115 -2.13 -13.81 -9.62
N ASN A 116 -3.45 -13.94 -9.68
CA ASN A 116 -4.22 -14.94 -8.94
C ASN A 116 -4.79 -16.02 -9.86
N TRP A 117 -5.20 -17.12 -9.27
CA TRP A 117 -5.89 -18.20 -9.98
C TRP A 117 -7.40 -17.98 -9.94
N THR A 118 -8.03 -17.97 -11.10
CA THR A 118 -9.46 -17.81 -11.32
C THR A 118 -10.05 -19.06 -11.98
N GLU A 119 -11.35 -19.06 -12.27
CA GLU A 119 -12.00 -20.12 -13.05
C GLU A 119 -11.48 -20.22 -14.49
N ASN A 120 -10.92 -19.13 -15.04
CA ASN A 120 -10.37 -19.07 -16.39
C ASN A 120 -8.86 -19.34 -16.44
N GLY A 121 -8.23 -19.61 -15.30
CA GLY A 121 -6.79 -19.84 -15.17
C GLY A 121 -6.08 -18.71 -14.44
N TRP A 122 -4.82 -18.44 -14.80
CA TRP A 122 -4.06 -17.35 -14.18
C TRP A 122 -4.54 -16.00 -14.72
N SER A 123 -4.98 -15.11 -13.81
CA SER A 123 -5.27 -13.71 -14.13
C SER A 123 -4.17 -12.84 -13.53
N LEU A 124 -3.42 -12.13 -14.38
CA LEU A 124 -2.27 -11.33 -13.99
C LEU A 124 -2.63 -9.85 -14.02
N ARG A 125 -2.41 -9.14 -12.92
CA ARG A 125 -2.43 -7.67 -12.94
C ARG A 125 -1.19 -7.17 -13.65
N ILE A 126 -1.33 -6.26 -14.60
CA ILE A 126 -0.22 -5.53 -15.22
C ILE A 126 -0.51 -4.05 -15.04
N HIS A 127 0.42 -3.34 -14.41
CA HIS A 127 0.24 -1.92 -14.12
C HIS A 127 1.53 -1.10 -14.11
N GLY A 128 1.37 0.21 -14.30
CA GLY A 128 2.45 1.19 -14.34
C GLY A 128 2.08 2.36 -15.24
N ASN A 129 3.09 3.01 -15.84
CA ASN A 129 2.90 4.28 -16.53
C ASN A 129 3.82 4.50 -17.72
N VAL A 130 3.30 5.22 -18.70
CA VAL A 130 4.01 5.64 -19.90
C VAL A 130 4.32 7.12 -19.80
N TYR A 131 5.59 7.48 -19.93
CA TYR A 131 6.05 8.86 -19.79
C TYR A 131 7.24 9.14 -20.70
N LYS A 132 7.60 10.42 -20.82
CA LYS A 132 8.82 10.90 -21.45
C LYS A 132 9.64 11.72 -20.45
N ILE A 133 10.96 11.67 -20.57
CA ILE A 133 11.87 12.46 -19.75
C ILE A 133 12.37 13.63 -20.60
N PRO A 134 12.01 14.88 -20.28
CA PRO A 134 12.46 16.02 -21.06
C PRO A 134 13.98 16.21 -20.96
N ASN A 135 14.62 16.49 -22.09
CA ASN A 135 16.05 16.79 -22.12
C ASN A 135 16.29 18.25 -21.72
N VAL A 136 16.78 18.46 -20.50
CA VAL A 136 17.04 19.78 -19.93
C VAL A 136 18.46 19.86 -19.37
N SER A 137 19.00 21.08 -19.29
CA SER A 137 20.34 21.32 -18.80
C SER A 137 20.51 20.86 -17.35
N GLN A 138 21.73 20.44 -16.97
CA GLN A 138 22.01 20.06 -15.59
C GLN A 138 21.75 21.20 -14.61
N SER A 139 22.05 22.46 -14.97
CA SER A 139 21.76 23.61 -14.12
C SER A 139 20.27 23.70 -13.80
N LYS A 140 19.39 23.43 -14.78
CA LYS A 140 17.95 23.42 -14.57
C LYS A 140 17.51 22.30 -13.64
N ILE A 141 18.10 21.11 -13.77
CA ILE A 141 17.85 20.01 -12.83
C ILE A 141 18.30 20.36 -11.41
N ASP A 142 19.48 20.98 -11.26
CA ASP A 142 19.99 21.40 -9.96
C ASP A 142 19.07 22.45 -9.31
N ASP A 143 18.55 23.40 -10.09
CA ASP A 143 17.57 24.39 -9.62
C ASP A 143 16.26 23.75 -9.11
N LEU A 144 15.76 22.75 -9.84
CA LEU A 144 14.55 22.02 -9.43
C LEU A 144 14.81 21.14 -8.20
N ALA A 145 15.97 20.48 -8.14
CA ALA A 145 16.37 19.68 -7.00
C ALA A 145 16.45 20.54 -5.72
N ASN A 146 16.99 21.76 -5.82
CA ASN A 146 17.09 22.71 -4.71
C ASN A 146 15.73 23.06 -4.07
N VAL A 147 14.60 22.89 -4.78
CA VAL A 147 13.26 23.10 -4.21
C VAL A 147 12.98 22.13 -3.06
N PHE A 148 13.52 20.91 -3.14
CA PHE A 148 13.37 19.84 -2.15
C PHE A 148 14.44 19.88 -1.05
N LEU A 149 15.54 20.62 -1.24
CA LEU A 149 16.66 20.65 -0.31
C LEU A 149 16.53 21.82 0.68
N ILE A 150 15.99 21.56 1.87
CA ILE A 150 15.84 22.61 2.90
C ILE A 150 17.18 22.89 3.59
N GLY A 151 17.64 24.13 3.51
CA GLY A 151 18.84 24.60 4.22
C GLY A 151 20.16 24.08 3.64
N THR A 152 20.15 23.60 2.39
CA THR A 152 21.33 23.26 1.59
C THR A 152 20.97 23.37 0.11
N SER A 153 21.91 23.08 -0.79
CA SER A 153 21.68 23.05 -2.23
C SER A 153 22.57 22.00 -2.90
N VAL A 154 22.27 21.61 -4.13
CA VAL A 154 23.02 20.57 -4.86
C VAL A 154 24.52 20.86 -4.87
N LYS A 155 24.94 22.12 -5.04
CA LYS A 155 26.36 22.50 -5.03
C LYS A 155 27.08 22.24 -3.69
N ASP A 156 26.34 22.18 -2.59
CA ASP A 156 26.88 21.97 -1.24
C ASP A 156 26.91 20.48 -0.86
N LEU A 157 26.25 19.62 -1.66
CA LEU A 157 26.21 18.17 -1.48
C LEU A 157 27.49 17.50 -2.00
N ASN A 158 27.81 16.32 -1.47
CA ASN A 158 28.89 15.50 -2.02
C ASN A 158 28.50 14.88 -3.37
N ALA A 159 29.46 14.33 -4.12
CA ALA A 159 29.22 13.84 -5.49
C ALA A 159 28.13 12.75 -5.59
N THR A 160 28.08 11.83 -4.63
CA THR A 160 27.04 10.79 -4.56
C THR A 160 25.67 11.40 -4.31
N GLU A 161 25.59 12.32 -3.36
CA GLU A 161 24.34 12.99 -3.02
C GLU A 161 23.83 13.88 -4.16
N GLN A 162 24.73 14.54 -4.89
CA GLN A 162 24.40 15.30 -6.09
C GLN A 162 23.80 14.40 -7.17
N ALA A 163 24.42 13.24 -7.42
CA ALA A 163 23.94 12.31 -8.44
C ALA A 163 22.53 11.83 -8.10
N GLN A 164 22.26 11.49 -6.85
CA GLN A 164 20.95 11.08 -6.42
C GLN A 164 19.91 12.22 -6.49
N ALA A 165 20.24 13.42 -6.00
CA ALA A 165 19.37 14.59 -6.10
C ALA A 165 18.92 14.84 -7.55
N ARG A 166 19.86 14.75 -8.49
CA ARG A 166 19.59 14.90 -9.92
C ARG A 166 18.74 13.75 -10.47
N ASN A 167 19.02 12.51 -10.11
CA ASN A 167 18.31 11.33 -10.61
C ASN A 167 16.86 11.29 -10.12
N VAL A 168 16.64 11.51 -8.82
CA VAL A 168 15.30 11.60 -8.23
C VAL A 168 14.53 12.76 -8.87
N THR A 169 15.15 13.93 -9.02
CA THR A 169 14.50 15.07 -9.68
C THR A 169 14.10 14.76 -11.12
N ARG A 170 14.96 14.12 -11.92
CA ARG A 170 14.60 13.70 -13.29
C ARG A 170 13.45 12.69 -13.32
N SER A 171 13.36 11.82 -12.31
CA SER A 171 12.26 10.85 -12.22
C SER A 171 10.92 11.54 -11.91
N ILE A 172 10.94 12.66 -11.19
CA ILE A 172 9.75 13.44 -10.81
C ILE A 172 9.23 14.30 -11.96
N PHE A 173 10.13 15.00 -12.65
CA PHE A 173 9.79 15.93 -13.72
C PHE A 173 9.70 15.22 -15.08
N VAL A 174 8.80 14.23 -15.14
CA VAL A 174 8.49 13.47 -16.37
C VAL A 174 7.13 13.87 -16.93
N VAL A 175 6.97 13.79 -18.24
CA VAL A 175 5.72 14.13 -18.91
C VAL A 175 4.97 12.86 -19.30
N GLN A 176 3.84 12.65 -18.63
CA GLN A 176 2.95 11.51 -18.83
C GLN A 176 2.40 11.45 -20.27
N GLN A 177 2.24 10.24 -20.81
CA GLN A 177 1.81 10.01 -22.18
C GLN A 177 0.45 9.31 -22.21
N GLY A 178 -0.61 10.09 -22.39
CA GLY A 178 -1.97 9.56 -22.43
C GLY A 178 -2.42 8.97 -23.77
N ASN A 179 -3.48 8.17 -23.71
CA ASN A 179 -4.11 7.50 -24.86
C ASN A 179 -3.15 6.64 -25.70
N LYS A 180 -2.13 6.03 -25.08
CA LYS A 180 -1.18 5.14 -25.73
C LYS A 180 -1.62 3.68 -25.60
N ASN A 181 -1.41 2.90 -26.65
CA ASN A 181 -1.57 1.45 -26.59
C ASN A 181 -0.29 0.84 -25.99
N VAL A 182 -0.43 -0.04 -25.01
CA VAL A 182 0.69 -0.71 -24.35
C VAL A 182 0.66 -2.19 -24.67
N THR A 183 1.81 -2.74 -25.06
CA THR A 183 1.99 -4.17 -25.32
C THR A 183 3.09 -4.70 -24.41
N MET A 184 2.83 -5.84 -23.78
CA MET A 184 3.74 -6.50 -22.84
C MET A 184 4.12 -7.90 -23.34
N ASN A 185 5.41 -8.20 -23.30
CA ASN A 185 5.98 -9.48 -23.68
C ASN A 185 6.38 -10.26 -22.43
N LEU A 186 5.68 -11.35 -22.15
CA LEU A 186 5.97 -12.25 -21.05
C LEU A 186 7.02 -13.28 -21.48
N ARG A 187 7.98 -13.57 -20.60
CA ARG A 187 9.08 -14.51 -20.82
C ARG A 187 9.38 -15.36 -19.58
N ASN A 188 9.74 -16.62 -19.82
CA ASN A 188 10.08 -17.63 -18.82
C ASN A 188 11.56 -17.61 -18.42
N ASN A 189 12.12 -16.45 -18.08
CA ASN A 189 13.57 -16.28 -17.89
C ASN A 189 13.93 -15.48 -16.62
N VAL A 190 13.15 -15.65 -15.55
CA VAL A 190 13.45 -14.99 -14.28
C VAL A 190 14.65 -15.65 -13.61
N ALA A 191 15.64 -14.86 -13.21
CA ALA A 191 16.80 -15.31 -12.44
C ALA A 191 16.40 -15.49 -10.96
N VAL A 192 15.62 -16.54 -10.66
CA VAL A 192 15.23 -16.86 -9.28
C VAL A 192 16.31 -17.71 -8.62
N GLN A 193 16.83 -17.25 -7.48
CA GLN A 193 17.74 -18.04 -6.65
C GLN A 193 16.96 -19.12 -5.89
N SER A 194 17.59 -20.28 -5.68
CA SER A 194 16.96 -21.37 -4.91
C SER A 194 16.65 -20.91 -3.48
N ASN A 195 15.43 -21.16 -3.01
CA ASN A 195 14.89 -20.74 -1.70
C ASN A 195 14.76 -19.23 -1.46
N ALA A 196 14.95 -18.39 -2.49
CA ALA A 196 14.60 -16.97 -2.41
C ALA A 196 13.09 -16.76 -2.62
N THR A 197 12.54 -15.65 -2.11
CA THR A 197 11.14 -15.23 -2.29
C THR A 197 10.13 -16.31 -1.93
N GLY A 198 10.23 -16.86 -0.71
CA GLY A 198 9.32 -17.92 -0.23
C GLY A 198 9.38 -19.22 -1.04
N GLY A 199 10.50 -19.46 -1.74
CA GLY A 199 10.69 -20.61 -2.62
C GLY A 199 10.01 -20.46 -3.97
N ALA A 200 9.94 -19.23 -4.51
CA ALA A 200 9.45 -18.97 -5.86
C ALA A 200 10.25 -19.76 -6.92
N VAL A 201 9.60 -20.09 -8.03
CA VAL A 201 10.21 -20.84 -9.14
C VAL A 201 9.95 -20.13 -10.46
N ASN A 202 10.86 -20.24 -11.42
CA ASN A 202 10.60 -19.75 -12.77
C ASN A 202 9.47 -20.58 -13.40
N ALA A 203 8.47 -19.92 -13.97
CA ALA A 203 7.39 -20.60 -14.68
C ALA A 203 7.95 -21.38 -15.87
N LYS A 204 7.46 -22.60 -16.11
CA LYS A 204 7.95 -23.46 -17.20
C LYS A 204 7.24 -23.26 -18.54
N GLY A 205 6.25 -22.37 -18.58
CA GLY A 205 5.50 -21.93 -19.76
C GLY A 205 4.77 -20.62 -19.44
N GLY A 206 3.93 -20.10 -20.34
CA GLY A 206 3.24 -18.81 -20.15
C GLY A 206 3.86 -17.63 -20.89
N ALA A 207 4.99 -17.82 -21.59
CA ALA A 207 5.49 -16.82 -22.53
C ALA A 207 4.41 -16.50 -23.58
N GLN A 208 4.07 -15.22 -23.69
CA GLN A 208 3.06 -14.70 -24.60
C GLN A 208 3.18 -13.18 -24.74
N THR A 209 2.54 -12.62 -25.76
CA THR A 209 2.40 -11.17 -25.94
C THR A 209 0.99 -10.78 -25.54
N ILE A 210 0.89 -9.79 -24.66
CA ILE A 210 -0.36 -9.24 -24.15
C ILE A 210 -0.50 -7.81 -24.66
N HIS A 211 -1.56 -7.56 -25.43
CA HIS A 211 -2.02 -6.19 -25.68
C HIS A 211 -2.91 -5.77 -24.51
N MET A 212 -2.57 -4.66 -23.85
CA MET A 212 -3.38 -4.16 -22.75
C MET A 212 -4.80 -3.85 -23.27
N PRO A 213 -5.84 -4.18 -22.48
CA PRO A 213 -7.23 -4.06 -22.96
C PRO A 213 -7.69 -2.62 -23.15
N TYR A 214 -7.00 -1.67 -22.51
CA TYR A 214 -7.30 -0.24 -22.57
C TYR A 214 -6.04 0.55 -22.89
N ASN A 215 -6.25 1.72 -23.50
CA ASN A 215 -5.20 2.70 -23.66
C ASN A 215 -4.85 3.33 -22.31
N THR A 216 -3.67 3.93 -22.23
CA THR A 216 -3.29 4.68 -21.03
C THR A 216 -4.26 5.83 -20.73
N THR A 217 -4.42 6.14 -19.45
CA THR A 217 -5.17 7.31 -18.98
C THR A 217 -4.50 8.60 -19.45
N ILE A 218 -5.11 9.77 -19.22
CA ILE A 218 -4.45 11.04 -19.60
C ILE A 218 -3.13 11.24 -18.84
N GLU A 219 -3.03 10.70 -17.62
CA GLU A 219 -1.82 10.65 -16.80
C GLU A 219 -0.88 9.51 -17.20
N GLY A 220 -1.13 8.79 -18.29
CA GLY A 220 -0.21 7.77 -18.80
C GLY A 220 -0.29 6.42 -18.09
N ASP A 221 -1.22 6.24 -17.16
CA ASP A 221 -1.34 5.00 -16.39
C ASP A 221 -1.98 3.87 -17.19
N PHE A 222 -1.51 2.65 -16.97
CA PHE A 222 -2.22 1.42 -17.33
C PHE A 222 -2.33 0.56 -16.06
N ASP A 223 -3.49 -0.02 -15.78
CA ASP A 223 -3.69 -0.99 -14.70
C ASP A 223 -4.85 -1.90 -15.09
N SER A 224 -4.58 -3.18 -15.34
CA SER A 224 -5.62 -4.15 -15.68
C SER A 224 -5.21 -5.56 -15.31
N PHE A 225 -6.19 -6.36 -14.92
CA PHE A 225 -6.04 -7.81 -14.91
C PHE A 225 -6.23 -8.37 -16.32
N VAL A 226 -5.35 -9.28 -16.72
CA VAL A 226 -5.38 -9.97 -18.01
C VAL A 226 -5.29 -11.47 -17.78
N ASP A 227 -6.15 -12.22 -18.45
CA ASP A 227 -6.12 -13.69 -18.37
C ASP A 227 -4.97 -14.24 -19.22
N LEU A 228 -4.11 -15.03 -18.59
CA LEU A 228 -2.97 -15.64 -19.23
C LEU A 228 -3.38 -16.93 -19.93
N ARG A 229 -2.97 -17.05 -21.19
CA ARG A 229 -3.11 -18.31 -21.94
C ARG A 229 -2.14 -19.33 -21.38
N ASN A 230 -2.59 -20.58 -21.29
CA ASN A 230 -1.70 -21.70 -20.96
C ASN A 230 -0.83 -22.05 -22.17
N THR A 231 0.38 -21.48 -22.24
CA THR A 231 1.33 -21.75 -23.33
C THR A 231 2.42 -22.72 -22.88
N THR A 232 2.84 -23.58 -23.81
CA THR A 232 3.92 -24.55 -23.58
C THR A 232 5.29 -23.90 -23.78
N GLY A 233 6.19 -24.05 -22.82
CA GLY A 233 7.57 -23.59 -22.91
C GLY A 233 8.47 -24.51 -23.74
N LEU A 234 9.70 -24.07 -23.99
CA LEU A 234 10.66 -24.72 -24.90
C LEU A 234 10.92 -26.21 -24.64
N ASN A 235 10.82 -26.66 -23.38
CA ASN A 235 11.07 -28.05 -22.96
C ASN A 235 9.76 -28.81 -22.67
N GLY A 236 8.62 -28.40 -23.23
CA GLY A 236 7.32 -29.02 -22.97
C GLY A 236 6.69 -28.63 -21.62
N GLY A 237 7.30 -27.69 -20.89
CA GLY A 237 6.78 -27.21 -19.61
C GLY A 237 5.56 -26.29 -19.75
N TYR A 238 4.85 -26.06 -18.64
CA TYR A 238 3.67 -25.20 -18.60
C TYR A 238 3.59 -24.44 -17.27
N MET A 239 2.72 -23.44 -17.17
CA MET A 239 2.39 -22.81 -15.89
C MET A 239 1.56 -23.79 -15.07
N ILE A 240 2.02 -24.16 -13.88
CA ILE A 240 1.28 -25.07 -12.99
C ILE A 240 -0.02 -24.37 -12.59
N PRO A 241 -1.20 -25.02 -12.66
CA PRO A 241 -2.44 -24.46 -12.16
C PRO A 241 -2.33 -23.99 -10.71
N GLY A 242 -2.85 -22.81 -10.40
CA GLY A 242 -2.67 -22.19 -9.07
C GLY A 242 -3.33 -22.98 -7.94
N ASN A 243 -4.39 -23.72 -8.22
CA ASN A 243 -5.04 -24.64 -7.30
C ASN A 243 -4.30 -25.99 -7.12
N GLU A 244 -3.27 -26.25 -7.92
CA GLU A 244 -2.47 -27.49 -7.88
C GLU A 244 -1.03 -27.25 -7.37
N THR A 245 -0.68 -26.01 -7.01
CA THR A 245 0.68 -25.66 -6.56
C THR A 245 0.65 -24.82 -5.30
N SER A 246 1.65 -25.03 -4.44
CA SER A 246 1.99 -24.13 -3.34
C SER A 246 3.19 -23.23 -3.68
N LYS A 247 3.77 -23.38 -4.88
CA LYS A 247 4.92 -22.59 -5.33
C LYS A 247 4.47 -21.39 -6.13
N ILE A 248 4.97 -20.21 -5.75
CA ILE A 248 4.85 -18.98 -6.53
C ILE A 248 5.64 -19.16 -7.82
N GLN A 249 5.03 -18.85 -8.96
CA GLN A 249 5.69 -18.95 -10.26
C GLN A 249 6.01 -17.56 -10.80
N THR A 250 7.18 -17.37 -11.40
CA THR A 250 7.62 -16.06 -11.88
C THR A 250 7.77 -15.99 -13.39
N LEU A 251 7.48 -14.81 -13.94
CA LEU A 251 7.62 -14.46 -15.36
C LEU A 251 8.24 -13.07 -15.45
N ASN A 252 9.16 -12.83 -16.39
CA ASN A 252 9.55 -11.46 -16.72
C ASN A 252 8.53 -10.86 -17.68
N VAL A 253 8.24 -9.58 -17.50
CA VAL A 253 7.31 -8.79 -18.30
C VAL A 253 8.08 -7.60 -18.88
N TYR A 254 8.14 -7.53 -20.20
CA TYR A 254 8.86 -6.49 -20.92
C TYR A 254 7.88 -5.64 -21.72
N ALA A 255 7.87 -4.32 -21.50
CA ALA A 255 7.13 -3.42 -22.37
C ALA A 255 7.74 -3.39 -23.78
N GLU A 256 6.91 -3.45 -24.81
CA GLU A 256 7.38 -3.36 -26.19
C GLU A 256 7.74 -1.92 -26.58
N GLY A 257 8.85 -1.76 -27.32
CA GLY A 257 9.29 -0.47 -27.84
C GLY A 257 10.17 0.36 -26.89
N THR A 258 10.54 -0.16 -25.72
CA THR A 258 11.47 0.50 -24.79
C THR A 258 12.18 -0.50 -23.87
N ASP A 259 13.38 -0.18 -23.42
CA ASP A 259 14.15 -1.03 -22.49
C ASP A 259 13.88 -0.71 -21.01
N SER A 260 13.09 0.34 -20.72
CA SER A 260 12.83 0.79 -19.34
C SER A 260 11.65 0.10 -18.64
N GLY A 261 10.84 -0.66 -19.40
CA GLY A 261 9.59 -1.28 -18.95
C GLY A 261 9.72 -2.73 -18.51
N ASN A 262 10.79 -3.06 -17.80
CA ASN A 262 11.09 -4.43 -17.37
C ASN A 262 10.61 -4.66 -15.94
N ALA A 263 9.83 -5.72 -15.71
CA ALA A 263 9.33 -6.11 -14.40
C ALA A 263 9.28 -7.63 -14.26
N THR A 264 9.04 -8.11 -13.03
CA THR A 264 8.75 -9.51 -12.74
C THR A 264 7.31 -9.65 -12.26
N ALA A 265 6.56 -10.54 -12.87
CA ALA A 265 5.23 -10.96 -12.43
C ALA A 265 5.33 -12.20 -11.53
N TYR A 266 4.54 -12.22 -10.46
CA TYR A 266 4.43 -13.32 -9.50
C TYR A 266 3.04 -13.95 -9.59
N LEU A 267 2.94 -15.18 -10.08
CA LEU A 267 1.73 -15.98 -10.05
C LEU A 267 1.63 -16.63 -8.67
N VAL A 268 0.78 -16.05 -7.83
CA VAL A 268 0.70 -16.37 -6.40
C VAL A 268 -0.45 -17.37 -6.16
N PRO A 269 -0.20 -18.53 -5.53
CA PRO A 269 -1.25 -19.52 -5.25
C PRO A 269 -2.40 -18.97 -4.39
N PRO A 270 -3.63 -19.54 -4.47
CA PRO A 270 -4.79 -19.05 -3.71
C PRO A 270 -4.64 -19.07 -2.19
N THR A 271 -3.79 -19.94 -1.64
CA THR A 271 -3.55 -20.09 -0.19
C THR A 271 -2.07 -19.91 0.10
N GLY A 272 -1.75 -19.39 1.28
CA GLY A 272 -0.38 -19.12 1.73
C GLY A 272 -0.35 -17.82 2.52
N LEU A 273 0.87 -17.32 2.76
CA LEU A 273 1.09 -16.07 3.51
C LEU A 273 1.60 -14.98 2.56
N THR A 274 1.10 -13.76 2.69
CA THR A 274 1.61 -12.59 1.98
C THR A 274 2.04 -11.55 3.01
N VAL A 275 3.30 -11.11 2.95
CA VAL A 275 3.79 -9.99 3.74
C VAL A 275 3.57 -8.71 2.93
N VAL A 276 2.71 -7.83 3.42
CA VAL A 276 2.55 -6.46 2.90
C VAL A 276 3.39 -5.55 3.77
N SER A 277 4.44 -4.96 3.19
CA SER A 277 5.34 -4.06 3.91
C SER A 277 5.25 -2.65 3.38
N ASP A 278 5.09 -1.70 4.30
CA ASP A 278 5.48 -0.30 4.04
C ASP A 278 7.00 -0.22 3.83
N ILE A 279 7.50 0.93 3.36
CA ILE A 279 8.92 1.10 3.03
C ILE A 279 9.62 2.12 3.93
N ASP A 280 9.10 3.34 3.97
CA ASP A 280 9.72 4.44 4.70
C ASP A 280 9.67 4.20 6.21
N ASP A 281 10.77 4.44 6.91
CA ASP A 281 10.95 4.24 8.35
C ASP A 281 10.65 2.82 8.88
N ILE A 282 10.54 1.83 8.01
CA ILE A 282 10.44 0.40 8.38
C ILE A 282 11.46 -0.47 7.63
N LEU A 283 11.60 -0.30 6.31
CA LEU A 283 12.59 -1.01 5.51
C LEU A 283 13.80 -0.13 5.21
N ARG A 284 13.64 1.19 5.26
CA ARG A 284 14.72 2.16 5.10
C ARG A 284 14.63 3.26 6.14
N VAL A 285 15.74 3.97 6.33
CA VAL A 285 15.75 5.20 7.14
C VAL A 285 15.29 6.37 6.27
N THR A 286 14.18 6.99 6.66
CA THR A 286 13.66 8.20 6.01
C THR A 286 13.60 9.34 7.01
N LYS A 287 13.07 9.10 8.22
CA LYS A 287 12.81 10.08 9.28
C LYS A 287 11.75 11.09 8.85
N ILE A 288 10.58 10.61 8.45
CA ILE A 288 9.48 11.49 8.02
C ILE A 288 9.06 12.50 9.11
N TYR A 289 9.28 12.13 10.37
CA TYR A 289 9.09 12.96 11.56
C TYR A 289 10.16 14.05 11.77
N GLN A 290 11.23 14.08 10.96
CA GLN A 290 12.24 15.14 10.93
C GLN A 290 12.32 15.75 9.52
N PRO A 291 11.46 16.73 9.18
CA PRO A 291 11.24 17.18 7.80
C PRO A 291 12.51 17.50 6.99
N LYS A 292 13.47 18.23 7.58
CA LYS A 292 14.75 18.55 6.90
C LYS A 292 15.56 17.29 6.59
N GLU A 293 15.72 16.40 7.57
CA GLU A 293 16.48 15.16 7.40
C GLU A 293 15.76 14.21 6.45
N GLY A 294 14.43 14.11 6.55
CA GLY A 294 13.67 13.24 5.68
C GLY A 294 13.66 13.68 4.22
N LEU A 295 13.60 14.98 3.94
CA LEU A 295 13.80 15.49 2.58
C LEU A 295 15.17 15.11 2.05
N LEU A 296 16.24 15.27 2.84
CA LEU A 296 17.58 14.86 2.43
C LEU A 296 17.68 13.35 2.21
N ASN A 297 17.11 12.54 3.09
CA ASN A 297 17.11 11.07 2.96
C ASN A 297 16.28 10.61 1.76
N THR A 298 15.26 11.37 1.36
CA THR A 298 14.39 11.02 0.23
C THR A 298 14.98 11.46 -1.11
N PHE A 299 15.48 12.69 -1.18
CA PHE A 299 15.86 13.31 -2.44
C PHE A 299 17.37 13.27 -2.70
N ALA A 300 18.22 13.33 -1.66
CA ALA A 300 19.66 13.53 -1.84
C ALA A 300 20.53 12.35 -1.39
N ARG A 301 20.19 11.62 -0.33
CA ARG A 301 21.10 10.63 0.26
C ARG A 301 20.74 9.20 -0.15
N PRO A 302 21.75 8.32 -0.37
CA PRO A 302 21.52 6.91 -0.64
C PRO A 302 20.56 6.28 0.37
N PHE A 303 19.62 5.49 -0.12
CA PHE A 303 18.69 4.77 0.76
C PHE A 303 19.48 3.73 1.55
N THR A 304 19.25 3.69 2.85
CA THR A 304 19.92 2.77 3.76
C THR A 304 18.88 1.94 4.50
N PRO A 305 19.12 0.63 4.69
CA PRO A 305 18.21 -0.20 5.44
C PRO A 305 18.10 0.26 6.89
N TRP A 306 16.92 0.11 7.47
CA TRP A 306 16.78 0.30 8.91
C TRP A 306 17.36 -0.93 9.65
N MET A 307 18.50 -0.73 10.31
CA MET A 307 19.22 -1.77 11.06
C MET A 307 19.40 -3.04 10.21
N ASN A 308 19.19 -4.21 10.80
CA ASN A 308 19.29 -5.52 10.15
C ASN A 308 17.92 -6.07 9.71
N MET A 309 16.91 -5.21 9.48
CA MET A 309 15.63 -5.64 8.91
C MET A 309 15.75 -6.51 7.63
N PRO A 310 16.76 -6.30 6.75
CA PRO A 310 17.02 -7.22 5.63
C PRO A 310 17.23 -8.68 6.07
N SER A 311 17.87 -8.92 7.21
CA SER A 311 18.11 -10.27 7.74
C SER A 311 16.83 -10.95 8.21
N ILE A 312 15.89 -10.19 8.81
CA ILE A 312 14.58 -10.70 9.21
C ILE A 312 13.78 -11.16 7.99
N TYR A 313 13.73 -10.33 6.95
CA TYR A 313 13.01 -10.63 5.71
C TYR A 313 13.65 -11.78 4.94
N ALA A 314 14.98 -11.84 4.88
CA ALA A 314 15.71 -12.96 4.28
C ALA A 314 15.43 -14.29 5.03
N ASN A 315 15.36 -14.24 6.36
CA ASN A 315 15.01 -15.41 7.17
C ASN A 315 13.56 -15.86 6.90
N TRP A 316 12.58 -14.96 6.93
CA TRP A 316 11.19 -15.30 6.58
C TRP A 316 11.09 -15.88 5.17
N SER A 317 11.76 -15.24 4.19
CA SER A 317 11.78 -15.69 2.81
C SER A 317 12.35 -17.10 2.62
N SER A 318 13.37 -17.49 3.41
CA SER A 318 14.07 -18.77 3.24
C SER A 318 13.50 -19.88 4.12
N SER A 319 12.85 -19.54 5.25
CA SER A 319 12.28 -20.49 6.19
C SER A 319 10.81 -20.82 5.94
N MET A 320 10.05 -19.91 5.32
CA MET A 320 8.62 -20.09 5.09
C MET A 320 8.34 -20.32 3.60
N ASN A 321 7.89 -21.54 3.27
CA ASN A 321 7.45 -21.86 1.92
C ASN A 321 6.14 -21.12 1.58
N ASN A 322 5.95 -20.75 0.31
CA ASN A 322 4.71 -20.10 -0.16
C ASN A 322 4.44 -18.76 0.55
N MET A 323 5.50 -18.07 0.96
CA MET A 323 5.45 -16.68 1.39
C MET A 323 5.65 -15.76 0.19
N HIS A 324 4.73 -14.83 -0.03
CA HIS A 324 4.86 -13.78 -1.03
C HIS A 324 5.17 -12.45 -0.35
N PHE A 325 6.06 -11.65 -0.94
CA PHE A 325 6.29 -10.28 -0.49
C PHE A 325 5.58 -9.30 -1.43
N HIS A 326 4.90 -8.34 -0.82
CA HIS A 326 4.26 -7.23 -1.50
C HIS A 326 4.70 -5.93 -0.83
N TYR A 327 5.48 -5.13 -1.55
CA TYR A 327 5.93 -3.83 -1.08
C TYR A 327 4.91 -2.78 -1.49
N LEU A 328 4.48 -1.97 -0.54
CA LEU A 328 3.42 -0.98 -0.77
C LEU A 328 3.86 0.35 -0.18
N THR A 329 4.00 1.36 -1.03
CA THR A 329 4.24 2.74 -0.60
C THR A 329 3.14 3.65 -1.15
N THR A 330 2.92 4.79 -0.51
CA THR A 330 2.06 5.87 -1.02
C THR A 330 2.86 7.00 -1.66
N THR A 331 4.17 6.76 -1.87
CA THR A 331 5.04 7.57 -2.72
C THR A 331 4.42 7.73 -4.11
N PRO A 332 4.36 8.95 -4.67
CA PRO A 332 3.93 9.14 -6.05
C PRO A 332 4.76 8.32 -7.02
N GLU A 333 4.08 7.78 -8.02
CA GLU A 333 4.65 6.80 -8.92
C GLU A 333 5.95 7.24 -9.59
N GLN A 334 6.10 8.53 -9.90
CA GLN A 334 7.29 9.09 -10.53
C GLN A 334 8.61 8.74 -9.80
N ALA A 335 8.61 8.70 -8.46
CA ALA A 335 9.80 8.42 -7.66
C ALA A 335 10.05 6.92 -7.43
N THR A 336 9.16 6.05 -7.91
CA THR A 336 9.12 4.61 -7.57
C THR A 336 10.37 3.85 -7.99
N ARG A 337 11.04 4.25 -9.09
CA ARG A 337 12.25 3.54 -9.55
C ARG A 337 13.36 3.51 -8.49
N ASN A 338 13.56 4.61 -7.78
CA ASN A 338 14.58 4.68 -6.72
C ASN A 338 14.23 3.76 -5.54
N TYR A 339 12.92 3.64 -5.23
CA TYR A 339 12.43 2.72 -4.21
C TYR A 339 12.62 1.26 -4.63
N MET A 340 12.24 0.90 -5.86
CA MET A 340 12.41 -0.45 -6.39
C MET A 340 13.89 -0.85 -6.44
N GLU A 341 14.78 0.04 -6.86
CA GLU A 341 16.22 -0.21 -6.88
C GLU A 341 16.73 -0.61 -5.49
N PHE A 342 16.42 0.20 -4.47
CA PHE A 342 16.80 -0.10 -3.09
C PHE A 342 16.17 -1.41 -2.60
N ILE A 343 14.85 -1.59 -2.81
CA ILE A 343 14.12 -2.76 -2.31
C ILE A 343 14.68 -4.04 -2.93
N TYR A 344 14.86 -4.12 -4.24
CA TYR A 344 15.31 -5.35 -4.88
C TYR A 344 16.81 -5.61 -4.78
N GLN A 345 17.61 -4.62 -4.35
CA GLN A 345 19.00 -4.84 -3.94
C GLN A 345 19.13 -5.35 -2.49
N THR A 346 18.11 -5.11 -1.65
CA THR A 346 18.24 -5.26 -0.19
C THR A 346 17.31 -6.33 0.40
N TYR A 347 16.12 -6.51 -0.18
CA TYR A 347 15.04 -7.34 0.34
C TYR A 347 14.65 -8.44 -0.66
N PRO A 348 13.93 -9.49 -0.21
CA PRO A 348 13.42 -10.54 -1.09
C PRO A 348 12.64 -9.97 -2.27
N LEU A 349 12.70 -10.65 -3.42
CA LEU A 349 11.90 -10.24 -4.57
C LEU A 349 10.40 -10.36 -4.23
N GLY A 350 9.58 -9.50 -4.84
CA GLY A 350 8.15 -9.43 -4.57
C GLY A 350 7.45 -8.43 -5.49
N SER A 351 6.12 -8.44 -5.44
CA SER A 351 5.31 -7.44 -6.16
C SER A 351 5.38 -6.07 -5.48
N PHE A 352 5.00 -5.02 -6.20
CA PHE A 352 5.14 -3.64 -5.77
C PHE A 352 3.90 -2.82 -6.14
N ASP A 353 3.33 -2.11 -5.17
CA ASP A 353 2.34 -1.08 -5.39
C ASP A 353 2.87 0.28 -4.88
N THR A 354 2.49 1.32 -5.60
CA THR A 354 2.85 2.71 -5.34
C THR A 354 1.62 3.59 -5.56
N ARG A 355 1.66 4.89 -5.23
CA ARG A 355 0.52 5.77 -5.48
C ARG A 355 0.41 6.08 -6.98
N PRO A 356 -0.66 5.63 -7.69
CA PRO A 356 -0.87 5.91 -9.10
C PRO A 356 -1.15 7.40 -9.33
N LEU A 357 -1.03 7.87 -10.58
CA LEU A 357 -1.24 9.27 -10.92
C LEU A 357 -2.70 9.60 -11.26
N ASN A 358 -3.44 8.65 -11.79
CA ASN A 358 -4.85 8.77 -12.11
C ASN A 358 -5.71 8.56 -10.85
N PHE A 359 -6.48 9.59 -10.55
CA PHE A 359 -7.40 9.68 -9.42
C PHE A 359 -8.88 9.77 -9.87
N SER A 360 -9.24 9.02 -10.91
CA SER A 360 -10.63 8.94 -11.40
C SER A 360 -11.64 8.42 -10.37
N ASP A 361 -11.17 7.77 -9.31
CA ASP A 361 -11.96 7.34 -8.16
C ASP A 361 -11.59 8.17 -6.92
N ALA A 362 -12.57 8.90 -6.37
CA ALA A 362 -12.37 9.73 -5.18
C ALA A 362 -11.85 8.95 -3.96
N SER A 363 -12.15 7.64 -3.87
CA SER A 363 -11.62 6.78 -2.80
C SER A 363 -10.13 6.46 -2.99
N ALA A 364 -9.66 6.32 -4.24
CA ALA A 364 -8.25 6.21 -4.58
C ALA A 364 -7.47 7.51 -4.28
N THR A 365 -8.16 8.65 -4.33
CA THR A 365 -7.58 9.97 -4.01
C THR A 365 -7.45 10.22 -2.51
N LEU A 366 -8.49 9.89 -1.74
CA LEU A 366 -8.58 10.21 -0.32
C LEU A 366 -7.94 9.15 0.58
N HIS A 367 -7.92 7.88 0.15
CA HIS A 367 -7.42 6.76 0.96
C HIS A 367 -6.60 5.76 0.15
N ILE A 368 -5.57 6.25 -0.55
CA ILE A 368 -4.79 5.44 -1.48
C ILE A 368 -4.26 4.13 -0.87
N ARG A 369 -3.73 4.18 0.37
CA ARG A 369 -3.26 2.99 1.09
C ARG A 369 -4.35 1.94 1.22
N ARG A 370 -5.54 2.37 1.64
CA ARG A 370 -6.70 1.48 1.81
C ARG A 370 -7.14 0.91 0.47
N PHE A 371 -7.21 1.72 -0.57
CA PHE A 371 -7.56 1.28 -1.92
C PHE A 371 -6.63 0.17 -2.43
N LEU A 372 -5.31 0.33 -2.25
CA LEU A 372 -4.32 -0.67 -2.65
C LEU A 372 -4.41 -1.95 -1.80
N LEU A 373 -4.64 -1.81 -0.49
CA LEU A 373 -4.86 -2.95 0.41
C LEU A 373 -6.13 -3.73 0.06
N ASP A 374 -7.26 -3.05 -0.18
CA ASP A 374 -8.51 -3.70 -0.59
C ASP A 374 -8.30 -4.49 -1.89
N LYS A 375 -7.58 -3.92 -2.87
CA LYS A 375 -7.28 -4.60 -4.14
C LYS A 375 -6.57 -5.94 -3.92
N ILE A 376 -5.48 -5.97 -3.14
CA ILE A 376 -4.73 -7.22 -2.93
C ILE A 376 -5.50 -8.22 -2.04
N PHE A 377 -6.22 -7.77 -1.01
CA PHE A 377 -7.03 -8.66 -0.16
C PHE A 377 -8.19 -9.31 -0.94
N GLN A 378 -8.87 -8.53 -1.79
CA GLN A 378 -9.95 -9.04 -2.65
C GLN A 378 -9.42 -9.95 -3.76
N THR A 379 -8.20 -9.70 -4.25
CA THR A 379 -7.54 -10.56 -5.24
C THR A 379 -7.22 -11.94 -4.65
N PHE A 380 -6.91 -12.03 -3.36
CA PHE A 380 -6.48 -13.26 -2.69
C PHE A 380 -7.34 -13.60 -1.44
N PRO A 381 -8.63 -13.90 -1.59
CA PRO A 381 -9.56 -14.02 -0.46
C PRO A 381 -9.29 -15.21 0.47
N LYS A 382 -8.42 -16.14 0.06
CA LYS A 382 -8.02 -17.34 0.84
C LYS A 382 -6.58 -17.28 1.33
N ARG A 383 -5.83 -16.21 1.02
CA ARG A 383 -4.49 -16.01 1.58
C ARG A 383 -4.60 -15.28 2.91
N ARG A 384 -3.59 -15.49 3.75
CA ARG A 384 -3.41 -14.73 4.97
C ARG A 384 -2.34 -13.66 4.77
N PHE A 385 -2.46 -12.58 5.52
CA PHE A 385 -1.64 -11.38 5.36
C PHE A 385 -0.92 -11.02 6.65
N VAL A 386 0.36 -10.66 6.52
CA VAL A 386 1.16 -10.02 7.55
C VAL A 386 1.36 -8.58 7.12
N LEU A 387 0.92 -7.63 7.94
CA LEU A 387 1.04 -6.21 7.65
C LEU A 387 2.21 -5.65 8.46
N VAL A 388 3.18 -5.02 7.79
CA VAL A 388 4.39 -4.47 8.43
C VAL A 388 4.52 -2.99 8.10
N ALA A 389 4.65 -2.14 9.11
CA ALA A 389 4.86 -0.70 8.95
C ALA A 389 5.48 -0.09 10.21
N ASP A 390 5.38 1.22 10.37
CA ASP A 390 5.84 1.98 11.52
C ASP A 390 4.75 2.93 12.05
N THR A 391 4.97 3.49 13.25
CA THR A 391 4.00 4.37 13.92
C THR A 391 3.97 5.81 13.41
N SER A 392 5.00 6.26 12.70
CA SER A 392 5.07 7.65 12.21
C SER A 392 4.16 7.90 11.01
N ASN A 393 3.72 6.85 10.33
CA ASN A 393 2.81 6.93 9.19
C ASN A 393 1.33 6.84 9.64
N HIS A 394 0.57 7.92 9.47
CA HIS A 394 -0.81 7.96 9.96
C HIS A 394 -1.75 7.02 9.19
N ASP A 395 -1.54 6.87 7.88
CA ASP A 395 -2.43 6.08 7.02
C ASP A 395 -2.43 4.59 7.40
N VAL A 396 -1.29 4.02 7.81
CA VAL A 396 -1.19 2.62 8.27
C VAL A 396 -1.82 2.42 9.64
N MET A 397 -1.69 3.40 10.55
CA MET A 397 -2.28 3.35 11.89
C MET A 397 -3.81 3.30 11.83
N VAL A 398 -4.41 3.83 10.76
CA VAL A 398 -5.84 3.71 10.47
C VAL A 398 -6.14 2.45 9.65
N ALA A 399 -5.46 2.25 8.52
CA ALA A 399 -5.84 1.24 7.55
C ALA A 399 -5.61 -0.18 8.07
N TYR A 400 -4.46 -0.47 8.70
CA TYR A 400 -4.09 -1.83 9.08
C TYR A 400 -5.03 -2.47 10.13
N PRO A 401 -5.34 -1.81 11.26
CA PRO A 401 -6.32 -2.38 12.19
C PRO A 401 -7.73 -2.49 11.57
N GLN A 402 -8.07 -1.62 10.61
CA GLN A 402 -9.35 -1.71 9.90
C GLN A 402 -9.38 -2.92 8.93
N MET A 403 -8.26 -3.24 8.26
CA MET A 403 -8.17 -4.45 7.44
C MET A 403 -8.41 -5.72 8.26
N PHE A 404 -7.93 -5.78 9.51
CA PHE A 404 -8.18 -6.91 10.40
C PHE A 404 -9.67 -7.10 10.69
N LYS A 405 -10.42 -6.00 10.86
CA LYS A 405 -11.85 -6.01 11.17
C LYS A 405 -12.71 -6.32 9.94
N ASP A 406 -12.37 -5.72 8.80
CA ASP A 406 -13.15 -5.85 7.55
C ASP A 406 -12.89 -7.18 6.83
N TYR A 407 -11.70 -7.78 7.00
CA TYR A 407 -11.32 -9.07 6.41
C TYR A 407 -11.00 -10.12 7.48
N PRO A 408 -12.01 -10.54 8.27
CA PRO A 408 -11.81 -11.44 9.40
C PRO A 408 -11.18 -12.76 8.95
N GLY A 409 -10.13 -13.20 9.64
CA GLY A 409 -9.40 -14.42 9.35
C GLY A 409 -8.32 -14.30 8.27
N GLN A 410 -8.26 -13.20 7.52
CA GLN A 410 -7.18 -12.97 6.55
C GLN A 410 -5.95 -12.32 7.17
N VAL A 411 -6.10 -11.35 8.09
CA VAL A 411 -4.92 -10.75 8.74
C VAL A 411 -4.37 -11.66 9.82
N ALA A 412 -3.17 -12.20 9.62
CA ALA A 412 -2.45 -13.03 10.58
C ALA A 412 -1.79 -12.17 11.67
N CYS A 413 -1.02 -11.16 11.24
CA CYS A 413 -0.20 -10.32 12.11
C CYS A 413 -0.17 -8.88 11.63
N ILE A 414 -0.11 -7.93 12.57
CA ILE A 414 0.20 -6.52 12.33
C ILE A 414 1.46 -6.15 13.13
N PHE A 415 2.55 -5.84 12.43
CA PHE A 415 3.82 -5.43 13.03
C PHE A 415 4.04 -3.94 12.78
N LEU A 416 4.23 -3.18 13.85
CA LEU A 416 4.47 -1.73 13.81
C LEU A 416 5.78 -1.40 14.52
N ARG A 417 6.77 -0.87 13.81
CA ARG A 417 7.94 -0.26 14.47
C ARG A 417 7.46 0.95 15.25
N ASN A 418 7.72 0.98 16.55
CA ASN A 418 7.43 2.12 17.40
C ASN A 418 8.56 3.16 17.30
N THR A 419 8.48 4.01 16.29
CA THR A 419 9.46 5.08 16.01
C THR A 419 9.60 6.05 17.17
N SER A 420 8.51 6.38 17.87
CA SER A 420 8.54 7.25 19.05
C SER A 420 9.36 6.68 20.22
N ALA A 421 9.50 5.35 20.29
CA ALA A 421 10.31 4.66 21.30
C ALA A 421 11.76 4.46 20.88
N THR A 422 12.06 4.48 19.58
CA THR A 422 13.39 4.18 19.04
C THR A 422 14.15 5.42 18.59
N ASP A 423 13.43 6.47 18.23
CA ASP A 423 13.98 7.68 17.64
C ASP A 423 13.58 8.89 18.49
N SER A 424 14.53 9.42 19.25
CA SER A 424 14.29 10.56 20.13
C SER A 424 13.79 11.81 19.41
N GLY A 425 14.06 11.92 18.10
CA GLY A 425 13.59 12.97 17.21
C GLY A 425 12.14 12.82 16.75
N ASP A 426 11.51 11.66 16.94
CA ASP A 426 10.09 11.47 16.63
C ASP A 426 9.23 12.02 17.77
N LYS A 427 8.32 12.91 17.41
CA LYS A 427 7.35 13.58 18.28
C LYS A 427 5.95 13.59 17.64
N PHE A 428 5.76 12.80 16.59
CA PHE A 428 4.47 12.70 15.93
C PHE A 428 3.55 11.83 16.78
N PRO A 429 2.39 12.36 17.20
CA PRO A 429 1.40 11.54 17.88
C PRO A 429 0.79 10.55 16.88
N TYR A 430 0.42 9.39 17.38
CA TYR A 430 -0.29 8.35 16.64
C TYR A 430 -1.46 7.82 17.46
N ASP A 431 -2.56 7.50 16.78
CA ASP A 431 -3.75 6.94 17.42
C ASP A 431 -3.73 5.41 17.40
N THR A 432 -3.97 4.81 18.57
CA THR A 432 -4.08 3.35 18.74
C THR A 432 -5.53 2.88 18.93
N SER A 433 -6.52 3.77 18.88
CA SER A 433 -7.94 3.43 19.05
C SER A 433 -8.42 2.34 18.08
N GLY A 434 -7.88 2.34 16.84
CA GLY A 434 -8.14 1.33 15.82
C GLY A 434 -7.84 -0.09 16.29
N PHE A 435 -6.87 -0.30 17.18
CA PHE A 435 -6.48 -1.61 17.69
C PHE A 435 -7.44 -2.17 18.76
N LYS A 436 -8.37 -1.35 19.25
CA LYS A 436 -9.34 -1.80 20.26
C LYS A 436 -10.18 -2.96 19.73
N GLY A 437 -10.19 -4.05 20.48
CA GLY A 437 -10.93 -5.28 20.14
C GLY A 437 -10.16 -6.26 19.25
N ILE A 438 -8.96 -5.91 18.76
CA ILE A 438 -8.06 -6.86 18.11
C ILE A 438 -7.38 -7.71 19.21
N PRO A 439 -7.31 -9.04 19.10
CA PRO A 439 -6.59 -9.87 20.07
C PRO A 439 -5.12 -9.45 20.15
N LYS A 440 -4.58 -9.37 21.37
CA LYS A 440 -3.21 -8.89 21.60
C LYS A 440 -2.14 -9.71 20.88
N ASP A 441 -2.41 -10.98 20.64
CA ASP A 441 -1.46 -11.87 19.94
C ASP A 441 -1.39 -11.62 18.43
N ASN A 442 -2.31 -10.83 17.86
CA ASN A 442 -2.37 -10.52 16.42
C ASN A 442 -1.65 -9.22 16.03
N TYR A 443 -1.13 -8.44 16.99
CA TYR A 443 -0.35 -7.25 16.67
C TYR A 443 0.81 -7.05 17.64
N MET A 444 1.87 -6.40 17.17
CA MET A 444 3.01 -6.03 18.00
C MET A 444 3.62 -4.70 17.55
N PHE A 445 3.69 -3.76 18.49
CA PHE A 445 4.53 -2.58 18.46
C PHE A 445 5.93 -2.99 18.94
N PHE A 446 6.88 -2.98 18.03
CA PHE A 446 8.24 -3.48 18.27
C PHE A 446 9.26 -2.36 18.14
N LYS A 447 10.48 -2.54 18.68
CA LYS A 447 11.50 -1.49 18.76
C LYS A 447 12.69 -1.78 17.86
N VAL A 448 13.08 -3.04 17.73
CA VAL A 448 14.21 -3.43 16.87
C VAL A 448 13.84 -4.65 16.04
N PRO A 449 14.46 -4.88 14.87
CA PRO A 449 14.11 -6.03 14.02
C PRO A 449 14.21 -7.38 14.75
N GLU A 450 15.12 -7.53 15.71
CA GLU A 450 15.27 -8.74 16.52
C GLU A 450 14.02 -9.10 17.33
N ASP A 451 13.17 -8.13 17.67
CA ASP A 451 11.90 -8.39 18.36
C ASP A 451 10.97 -9.28 17.53
N LEU A 452 11.13 -9.26 16.19
CA LEU A 452 10.38 -10.07 15.23
C LEU A 452 10.98 -11.47 15.01
N ALA A 453 12.15 -11.75 15.58
CA ALA A 453 12.79 -13.04 15.45
C ALA A 453 12.02 -14.12 16.21
N HIS A 454 12.02 -15.35 15.67
CA HIS A 454 11.44 -16.53 16.31
C HIS A 454 9.93 -16.48 16.58
N LEU A 455 9.19 -15.58 15.91
CA LEU A 455 7.74 -15.55 15.96
C LEU A 455 7.11 -16.62 15.07
N ASP A 456 6.01 -17.21 15.53
CA ASP A 456 5.19 -18.14 14.77
C ASP A 456 4.13 -17.35 13.96
N VAL A 457 4.63 -16.62 12.97
CA VAL A 457 3.85 -15.74 12.10
C VAL A 457 2.84 -16.53 11.27
N GLU A 458 3.21 -17.75 10.85
CA GLU A 458 2.33 -18.64 10.08
C GLU A 458 1.05 -19.00 10.83
N ASN A 459 1.10 -19.18 12.16
CA ASN A 459 -0.09 -19.46 12.96
C ASN A 459 -0.70 -18.21 13.62
N GLY A 460 -0.26 -17.01 13.25
CA GLY A 460 -0.79 -15.75 13.79
C GLY A 460 -0.41 -15.49 15.25
N ARG A 461 0.72 -16.03 15.71
CA ARG A 461 1.29 -15.77 17.04
C ARG A 461 2.37 -14.72 16.91
N CYS A 462 1.93 -13.47 16.89
CA CYS A 462 2.74 -12.32 16.48
C CYS A 462 3.40 -11.63 17.68
N LEU A 463 2.99 -11.93 18.91
CA LEU A 463 3.47 -11.21 20.08
C LEU A 463 4.69 -11.91 20.69
N ASN A 464 5.82 -11.21 20.69
CA ASN A 464 6.93 -11.51 21.59
C ASN A 464 6.58 -10.97 22.99
N SER A 465 6.21 -11.86 23.91
CA SER A 465 5.74 -11.47 25.25
C SER A 465 6.77 -10.73 26.10
N THR A 466 8.04 -10.74 25.69
CA THR A 466 9.11 -9.99 26.38
C THR A 466 9.09 -8.49 26.04
N ILE A 467 8.36 -8.07 25.00
CA ILE A 467 8.32 -6.69 24.50
C ILE A 467 7.08 -5.97 25.03
N PRO A 468 7.22 -4.98 25.92
CA PRO A 468 6.09 -4.24 26.48
C PRO A 468 5.37 -3.44 25.39
N GLN A 469 4.06 -3.65 25.25
CA GLN A 469 3.23 -3.04 24.21
C GLN A 469 2.65 -1.67 24.60
N ASN A 470 2.26 -1.50 25.86
CA ASN A 470 1.72 -0.24 26.43
C ASN A 470 0.62 0.46 25.59
N VAL A 471 -0.21 -0.30 24.88
CA VAL A 471 -1.30 0.27 24.06
C VAL A 471 -2.46 0.76 24.93
N THR A 472 -2.79 2.04 24.83
CA THR A 472 -3.85 2.73 25.59
C THR A 472 -5.18 2.78 24.86
N PHE A 473 -5.21 2.48 23.55
CA PHE A 473 -6.35 2.64 22.66
C PHE A 473 -6.82 4.10 22.53
N GLY A 474 -5.87 5.03 22.57
CA GLY A 474 -6.05 6.44 22.22
C GLY A 474 -4.76 7.00 21.62
N GLU A 475 -4.62 8.32 21.62
CA GLU A 475 -3.42 9.01 21.16
C GLU A 475 -2.21 8.71 22.06
N GLN A 476 -1.08 8.42 21.42
CA GLN A 476 0.21 8.13 22.04
C GLN A 476 1.33 8.86 21.29
N GLY A 477 2.54 8.88 21.85
CA GLY A 477 3.68 9.58 21.24
C GLY A 477 3.65 11.10 21.43
N LEU A 478 2.79 11.59 22.33
CA LEU A 478 2.65 13.00 22.65
C LEU A 478 3.91 13.52 23.39
N PRO A 479 4.33 14.78 23.12
CA PRO A 479 5.47 15.39 23.79
C PRO A 479 5.31 15.41 25.32
N LEU A 480 6.42 15.22 26.02
CA LEU A 480 6.47 15.18 27.50
C LEU A 480 5.59 14.08 28.14
N GLY A 481 5.15 13.07 27.38
CA GLY A 481 4.29 11.99 27.89
C GLY A 481 2.86 12.44 28.21
N LEU A 482 2.44 13.59 27.66
CA LEU A 482 1.08 14.14 27.80
C LEU A 482 0.10 13.29 27.00
N GLY A 483 -0.24 12.09 27.48
CA GLY A 483 -1.12 11.14 26.76
C GLY A 483 -1.11 9.74 27.35
N ASP A 484 -0.01 9.37 28.03
CA ASP A 484 0.16 8.06 28.68
C ASP A 484 -0.74 7.85 29.92
N LYS A 485 -1.68 8.78 30.18
CA LYS A 485 -2.62 8.68 31.30
C LYS A 485 -3.82 7.81 30.92
N GLY A 486 -3.60 6.51 30.86
CA GLY A 486 -4.67 5.54 31.06
C GLY A 486 -5.29 5.71 32.45
N SER A 487 -6.56 6.11 32.52
CA SER A 487 -7.47 5.80 33.63
C SER A 487 -6.97 6.08 35.07
N LEU A 488 -6.71 7.34 35.42
CA LEU A 488 -6.63 7.78 36.82
C LEU A 488 -8.01 8.08 37.45
N ALA A 489 -9.12 7.66 36.82
CA ALA A 489 -10.47 7.79 37.37
C ALA A 489 -10.87 6.64 38.35
N GLY A 490 -9.93 5.79 38.76
CA GLY A 490 -10.20 4.59 39.58
C GLY A 490 -9.68 4.59 41.01
N ARG A 491 -8.90 5.59 41.45
CA ARG A 491 -8.38 5.65 42.84
C ARG A 491 -8.27 7.08 43.36
N ILE A 492 -9.40 7.68 43.72
CA ILE A 492 -9.43 8.65 44.81
C ILE A 492 -10.61 8.30 45.70
N GLN A 493 -10.33 7.46 46.71
CA GLN A 493 -11.20 7.34 47.87
C GLN A 493 -11.05 8.64 48.68
N ILE A 494 -12.12 9.44 48.61
CA ILE A 494 -12.61 10.46 49.55
C ILE A 494 -11.66 10.83 50.69
N GLY A 495 -11.20 12.08 50.65
CA GLY A 495 -10.70 12.85 51.79
C GLY A 495 -10.67 14.33 51.42
N ALA A 496 -11.81 15.01 51.49
CA ALA A 496 -11.91 16.48 51.43
C ALA A 496 -11.96 17.07 52.85
N PRO A 497 -11.90 18.41 53.08
CA PRO A 497 -11.70 19.55 52.15
C PRO A 497 -10.55 20.51 52.62
N THR A 498 -10.07 21.48 51.83
CA THR A 498 -10.54 22.89 51.87
C THR A 498 -9.73 23.80 50.93
N ALA A 499 -10.44 24.71 50.25
CA ALA A 499 -10.05 26.06 49.78
C ALA A 499 -8.90 26.18 48.72
N LEU A 500 -8.92 26.99 47.67
CA LEU A 500 -9.66 28.21 47.28
C LEU A 500 -9.68 28.29 45.72
N PHE A 501 -10.80 28.71 45.15
CA PHE A 501 -10.92 29.24 43.79
C PHE A 501 -11.03 30.78 43.85
N ALA A 502 -10.29 31.50 43.01
CA ALA A 502 -10.57 32.87 42.57
C ALA A 502 -9.71 33.16 41.31
N THR A 503 -10.24 33.05 40.08
CA THR A 503 -10.81 34.12 39.24
C THR A 503 -9.90 35.33 38.96
N LEU A 504 -9.58 35.55 37.67
CA LEU A 504 -9.47 36.90 37.13
C LEU A 504 -9.94 36.95 35.66
N ILE A 505 -11.06 37.64 35.43
CA ILE A 505 -11.55 38.15 34.14
C ILE A 505 -11.73 39.65 34.35
N THR A 506 -11.17 40.49 33.47
CA THR A 506 -11.86 41.56 32.69
C THR A 506 -10.93 42.70 32.24
N MET A 507 -11.05 42.95 30.92
CA MET A 507 -10.87 44.16 30.11
C MET A 507 -10.60 45.51 30.78
N ILE A 508 -9.81 46.36 30.09
CA ILE A 508 -10.17 47.75 29.71
C ILE A 508 -9.46 48.10 28.39
N ALA A 509 -10.20 48.76 27.49
CA ALA A 509 -9.77 49.29 26.21
C ALA A 509 -9.49 50.81 26.29
N ALA A 510 -8.69 51.27 25.31
CA ALA A 510 -8.68 52.60 24.67
C ALA A 510 -8.03 53.81 25.37
N ALA A 511 -6.87 54.21 24.79
CA ALA A 511 -6.48 55.53 24.27
C ALA A 511 -6.64 56.81 25.11
N ILE A 512 -5.52 57.53 25.30
CA ILE A 512 -5.29 58.94 24.95
C ILE A 512 -3.82 59.31 25.27
N LEU A 513 -3.20 60.05 24.32
CA LEU A 513 -1.84 60.60 24.22
C LEU A 513 -0.75 59.72 23.60
#